data_AF-A0A1H3YL03-F1
#
_entry.id   AF-A0A1H3YL03-F1
#
_cell.length_a   1.000
_cell.length_b   1.000
_cell.length_c   1.000
_cell.angle_alpha   90.00
_cell.angle_beta   90.00
_cell.angle_gamma   90.00
#
_symmetry.space_group_name_H-M   'P 1'
#
loop_
_entity.id
_entity.type
_entity.pdbx_description
1 polymer ?
#
loop_
_entity_poly.entity_id
_entity_poly.type
_entity_poly.pdbx_seq_one_letter_code
_entity_poly.pdbx_strand_id
1 'polypeptide(L)'
;MSLAFTRFKQWLDRLSFRTGIVVAALCAICYIVSFAPILLPISATTKGVLWAVFFGLAKTFQYAALLILGTAGLTRIKAIFKCPK
;
A
#
# COMPACT_ATOMS: atom_id res chain seq x y z
N MET A 1 18.18 -8.47 18.09
CA MET A 1 17.00 -8.21 17.22
C MET A 1 15.98 -9.30 17.49
N SER A 2 14.72 -8.95 17.75
CA SER A 2 13.70 -9.92 18.13
C SER A 2 13.42 -10.92 16.99
N LEU A 3 13.28 -12.21 17.31
CA LEU A 3 13.04 -13.30 16.35
C LEU A 3 11.84 -13.00 15.42
N ALA A 4 10.81 -12.34 15.95
CA ALA A 4 9.63 -11.93 15.19
C ALA A 4 9.98 -10.95 14.05
N PHE A 5 10.89 -10.01 14.29
CA PHE A 5 11.30 -9.02 13.31
C PHE A 5 12.07 -9.65 12.14
N THR A 6 12.95 -10.62 12.43
CA THR A 6 13.71 -11.33 11.39
C THR A 6 12.80 -12.15 10.48
N ARG A 7 11.81 -12.85 11.05
CA ARG A 7 10.79 -13.59 10.28
C ARG A 7 9.92 -12.65 9.44
N PHE A 8 9.53 -11.52 10.00
CA PHE A 8 8.76 -10.51 9.28
C PHE A 8 9.53 -9.95 8.09
N LYS A 9 10.82 -9.64 8.28
CA LYS A 9 11.70 -9.19 7.20
C LYS A 9 11.87 -10.26 6.11
N GLN A 10 12.08 -11.52 6.47
CA GLN A 10 12.20 -12.63 5.51
C GLN A 10 10.90 -12.85 4.72
N TRP A 11 9.75 -12.73 5.37
CA TRP A 11 8.45 -12.78 4.71
C TRP A 11 8.27 -11.60 3.73
N LEU A 12 8.68 -10.40 4.14
CA LEU A 12 8.65 -9.22 3.29
C LEU A 12 9.63 -9.31 2.10
N ASP A 13 10.79 -9.94 2.29
CA ASP A 13 11.77 -10.23 1.22
C ASP A 13 11.19 -11.19 0.17
N ARG A 14 10.25 -12.06 0.56
CA ARG A 14 9.50 -12.91 -0.38
C ARG A 14 8.45 -12.14 -1.18
N LEU A 15 8.02 -10.95 -0.72
CA LEU A 15 7.14 -10.09 -1.50
C LEU A 15 7.95 -9.35 -2.58
N SER A 16 7.69 -9.69 -3.82
CA SER A 16 8.34 -9.05 -4.96
C SER A 16 7.90 -7.59 -5.12
N PHE A 17 8.77 -6.78 -5.72
CA PHE A 17 8.46 -5.41 -6.18
C PHE A 17 7.15 -5.34 -6.98
N ARG A 18 6.85 -6.40 -7.76
CA ARG A 18 5.58 -6.54 -8.49
C ARG A 18 4.35 -6.50 -7.58
N THR A 19 4.40 -7.18 -6.43
CA THR A 19 3.31 -7.17 -5.45
C THR A 19 3.13 -5.76 -4.87
N GLY A 20 4.22 -5.06 -4.59
CA GLY A 20 4.18 -3.66 -4.16
C GLY A 20 3.49 -2.73 -5.18
N ILE A 21 3.79 -2.89 -6.47
CA ILE A 21 3.13 -2.14 -7.55
C ILE A 21 1.63 -2.48 -7.62
N VAL A 22 1.26 -3.75 -7.55
CA VAL A 22 -0.15 -4.17 -7.59
C VAL A 22 -0.92 -3.58 -6.41
N VAL A 23 -0.36 -3.62 -5.20
CA VAL A 23 -0.98 -3.03 -4.00
C VAL A 23 -1.09 -1.49 -4.14
N ALA A 24 -0.09 -0.84 -4.73
CA ALA A 24 -0.15 0.60 -5.02
C ALA A 24 -1.24 0.95 -6.06
N ALA A 25 -1.40 0.12 -7.08
CA ALA A 25 -2.48 0.30 -8.07
C ALA A 25 -3.85 0.11 -7.44
N LEU A 26 -4.03 -0.92 -6.60
CA LEU A 26 -5.26 -1.13 -5.83
C LEU A 26 -5.55 0.03 -4.87
N CYS A 27 -4.53 0.58 -4.20
CA CYS A 27 -4.66 1.80 -3.41
C CYS A 27 -5.25 2.94 -4.23
N ALA A 28 -4.71 3.20 -5.43
CA ALA A 28 -5.20 4.27 -6.29
C ALA A 28 -6.65 4.03 -6.74
N ILE A 29 -6.98 2.79 -7.12
CA ILE A 29 -8.35 2.41 -7.51
C ILE A 29 -9.32 2.62 -6.35
N CYS A 30 -9.02 2.08 -5.15
CA CYS A 30 -9.87 2.27 -3.97
C CYS A 30 -10.04 3.75 -3.60
N TYR A 31 -8.98 4.55 -3.75
CA TYR A 31 -9.05 6.00 -3.50
C TYR A 31 -10.02 6.68 -4.46
N ILE A 32 -9.93 6.41 -5.76
CA ILE A 32 -10.82 6.98 -6.78
C ILE A 32 -12.26 6.51 -6.54
N VAL A 33 -12.46 5.21 -6.31
CA VAL A 33 -13.78 4.61 -6.05
C VAL A 33 -14.41 5.18 -4.78
N SER A 34 -13.62 5.58 -3.78
CA SER A 34 -14.13 6.23 -2.58
C SER A 34 -14.93 7.51 -2.87
N PHE A 35 -14.70 8.17 -4.01
CA PHE A 35 -15.45 9.37 -4.41
C PHE A 35 -16.67 9.06 -5.29
N ALA A 36 -16.81 7.84 -5.83
CA ALA A 36 -17.98 7.44 -6.62
C ALA A 36 -19.34 7.65 -5.89
N PRO A 37 -19.47 7.43 -4.57
CA PRO A 37 -20.71 7.68 -3.82
C PRO A 37 -21.16 9.14 -3.80
N ILE A 38 -20.27 10.11 -4.06
CA ILE A 38 -20.64 11.53 -4.13
C ILE A 38 -21.61 11.78 -5.28
N LEU A 39 -21.40 11.12 -6.41
CA LEU A 39 -22.18 11.30 -7.64
C LEU A 39 -23.51 10.53 -7.63
N LEU A 40 -23.64 9.52 -6.78
CA LEU A 40 -24.84 8.68 -6.70
C LEU A 40 -25.94 9.35 -5.84
N PRO A 41 -27.21 9.33 -6.27
CA PRO A 41 -28.33 9.83 -5.48
C PRO A 41 -28.78 8.79 -4.43
N ILE A 42 -27.90 8.45 -3.49
CA ILE A 42 -28.16 7.49 -2.39
C ILE A 42 -28.20 8.21 -1.03
N SER A 43 -28.73 7.53 0.00
CA SER A 43 -28.81 8.06 1.37
C SER A 43 -27.43 8.50 1.90
N ALA A 44 -27.40 9.62 2.64
CA ALA A 44 -26.18 10.18 3.22
C ALA A 44 -25.43 9.17 4.11
N THR A 45 -26.16 8.33 4.84
CA THR A 45 -25.57 7.26 5.65
C THR A 45 -24.83 6.25 4.79
N THR A 46 -25.45 5.80 3.69
CA THR A 46 -24.82 4.85 2.74
C THR A 46 -23.60 5.46 2.07
N LYS A 47 -23.64 6.75 1.69
CA LYS A 47 -22.47 7.47 1.17
C LYS A 47 -21.33 7.48 2.16
N GLY A 48 -21.63 7.81 3.41
CA GLY A 48 -20.64 7.87 4.49
C GLY A 48 -19.99 6.51 4.75
N VAL A 49 -20.78 5.43 4.79
CA VAL A 49 -20.25 4.07 4.99
C VAL A 49 -19.38 3.64 3.82
N LEU A 50 -19.83 3.80 2.57
CA LEU A 50 -19.03 3.43 1.40
C LEU A 50 -17.73 4.24 1.34
N TRP A 51 -17.82 5.55 1.59
CA TRP A 51 -16.65 6.42 1.63
C TRP A 51 -15.67 5.97 2.72
N ALA A 52 -16.14 5.74 3.95
CA ALA A 52 -15.28 5.31 5.06
C ALA A 52 -14.59 3.97 4.77
N VAL A 53 -15.31 2.99 4.18
CA VAL A 53 -14.75 1.68 3.83
C VAL A 53 -13.71 1.81 2.72
N PHE A 54 -14.03 2.44 1.59
CA PHE A 54 -13.11 2.56 0.46
C PHE A 54 -11.92 3.46 0.75
N PHE A 55 -12.12 4.57 1.48
CA PHE A 55 -11.05 5.46 1.92
C PHE A 55 -10.13 4.78 2.94
N GLY A 56 -10.71 4.05 3.89
CA GLY A 56 -9.96 3.23 4.85
C GLY A 56 -9.12 2.16 4.15
N LEU A 57 -9.72 1.43 3.21
CA LEU A 57 -9.01 0.44 2.39
C LEU A 57 -7.88 1.09 1.59
N ALA A 58 -8.12 2.22 0.93
CA ALA A 58 -7.09 2.96 0.21
C ALA A 58 -5.90 3.32 1.12
N LYS A 59 -6.15 3.79 2.35
CA LYS A 59 -5.09 4.07 3.32
C LYS A 59 -4.34 2.81 3.74
N THR A 60 -5.02 1.70 4.00
CA THR A 60 -4.34 0.43 4.33
C THR A 60 -3.44 -0.05 3.19
N PHE A 61 -3.92 0.01 1.95
CA PHE A 61 -3.12 -0.33 0.77
C PHE A 61 -1.97 0.66 0.54
N GLN A 62 -2.16 1.95 0.82
CA GLN A 62 -1.10 2.95 0.75
C GLN A 62 0.07 2.59 1.67
N TYR A 63 -0.21 2.32 2.95
CA TYR A 63 0.82 1.96 3.92
C TYR A 63 1.45 0.59 3.60
N ALA A 64 0.65 -0.39 3.17
CA ALA A 64 1.16 -1.69 2.76
C ALA A 64 2.07 -1.59 1.52
N ALA A 65 1.67 -0.81 0.50
CA ALA A 65 2.48 -0.56 -0.69
C ALA A 65 3.80 0.12 -0.33
N LEU A 66 3.77 1.16 0.52
CA LEU A 66 4.97 1.84 0.99
C LEU A 66 5.89 0.91 1.80
N LEU A 67 5.33 -0.01 2.60
CA LEU A 67 6.10 -1.00 3.34
C LEU A 67 6.80 -2.00 2.40
N ILE A 68 6.06 -2.53 1.42
CA ILE A 68 6.57 -3.53 0.45
C ILE A 68 7.58 -2.88 -0.50
N LEU A 69 7.23 -1.74 -1.11
CA LEU A 69 8.11 -1.00 -2.01
C LEU A 69 9.28 -0.37 -1.27
N GLY A 70 9.09 0.07 -0.02
CA GLY A 70 10.11 0.72 0.79
C GLY A 70 11.25 -0.23 1.18
N THR A 71 10.97 -1.51 1.45
CA THR A 71 12.03 -2.49 1.76
C THR A 71 12.82 -2.93 0.53
N ALA A 72 12.14 -3.12 -0.61
CA ALA A 72 12.80 -3.35 -1.89
C ALA A 72 13.55 -2.09 -2.39
N GLY A 73 12.93 -0.93 -2.22
CA GLY A 73 13.45 0.39 -2.60
C GLY A 73 14.67 0.79 -1.77
N LEU A 74 14.66 0.56 -0.45
CA LEU A 74 15.82 0.76 0.41
C LEU A 74 16.98 -0.15 0.02
N THR A 75 16.70 -1.39 -0.38
CA THR A 75 17.73 -2.31 -0.88
C THR A 75 18.33 -1.79 -2.19
N ARG A 76 17.50 -1.26 -3.10
CA ARG A 76 17.95 -0.69 -4.38
C ARG A 76 18.68 0.64 -4.22
N ILE A 77 18.19 1.54 -3.36
CA ILE A 77 18.84 2.81 -3.01
C ILE A 77 20.17 2.53 -2.31
N LYS A 78 20.23 1.57 -1.38
CA LYS A 78 21.49 1.14 -0.80
C LYS A 78 22.42 0.56 -1.86
N ALA A 79 21.95 -0.21 -2.83
CA ALA A 79 22.80 -0.71 -3.91
C ALA A 79 23.38 0.44 -4.77
N ILE A 80 22.57 1.45 -5.11
CA ILE A 80 23.00 2.64 -5.85
C ILE A 80 24.00 3.47 -5.03
N PHE A 81 23.75 3.66 -3.73
CA PHE A 81 24.67 4.35 -2.83
C PHE A 81 25.93 3.53 -2.49
N LYS A 82 25.90 2.19 -2.64
CA LYS A 82 26.99 1.31 -2.24
C LYS A 82 28.03 1.08 -3.32
N CYS A 83 27.79 1.39 -4.61
CA CYS A 83 28.88 1.53 -5.59
C CYS A 83 28.43 1.96 -7.01
N PRO A 84 29.35 2.53 -7.83
CA PRO A 84 30.79 2.64 -7.58
C PRO A 84 31.38 4.07 -7.64
N LYS A 85 32.56 4.18 -7.00
CA LYS A 85 33.56 5.20 -7.34
C LYS A 85 33.84 5.22 -8.83
#